data_AF-A0A4P6U312-F1
#
_entry.id   AF-A0A4P6U312-F1
#
_cell.length_a   1.000
_cell.length_b   1.000
_cell.length_c   1.000
_cell.angle_alpha   90.00
_cell.angle_beta   90.00
_cell.angle_gamma   90.00
#
_symmetry.space_group_name_H-M   'P 1'
#
loop_
_entity.id
_entity.type
_entity.pdbx_description
1 polymer ?
#
loop_
_entity_poly.entity_id
_entity_poly.type
_entity_poly.pdbx_seq_one_letter_code
_entity_poly.pdbx_strand_id
1 'polypeptide(L)'
;MSAAAIYADAATYERKARELLNTLNPTMPWEQRFQIEDQAEELREDARSIRTRVENSVEHIRNYYGLNLRVGLEVKHEGRAGRIVGFAGQYVAVHLDGDETYVVCHATAEMEYPEGVQVGPGPDERFAHLVQVPAADRNNEK
;
A
#
# COMPACT_ATOMS: atom_id res chain seq x y z
N MET A 1 -4.78 -10.24 -2.69
CA MET A 1 -3.41 -9.91 -3.19
C MET A 1 -2.91 -8.69 -2.44
N SER A 2 -1.66 -8.70 -1.97
CA SER A 2 -1.05 -7.54 -1.30
C SER A 2 -0.60 -6.50 -2.32
N ALA A 3 -0.46 -5.23 -1.92
CA ALA A 3 0.11 -4.17 -2.75
C ALA A 3 1.52 -4.55 -3.22
N ALA A 4 2.31 -5.26 -2.41
CA ALA A 4 3.61 -5.79 -2.83
C ALA A 4 3.47 -6.78 -4.00
N ALA A 5 2.47 -7.67 -3.98
CA ALA A 5 2.18 -8.56 -5.09
C ALA A 5 1.70 -7.80 -6.34
N ILE A 6 0.84 -6.79 -6.15
CA ILE A 6 0.34 -5.95 -7.23
C ILE A 6 1.46 -5.08 -7.85
N TYR A 7 2.40 -4.59 -7.04
CA TYR A 7 3.61 -3.91 -7.52
C TYR A 7 4.55 -4.89 -8.25
N ALA A 8 4.68 -6.13 -7.79
CA ALA A 8 5.45 -7.16 -8.48
C ALA A 8 4.87 -7.51 -9.86
N ASP A 9 3.55 -7.48 -9.99
CA ASP A 9 2.87 -7.63 -11.28
C ASP A 9 3.20 -6.43 -12.19
N ALA A 10 3.07 -5.19 -11.71
CA ALA A 10 3.45 -3.99 -12.47
C ALA A 10 4.94 -4.01 -12.90
N ALA A 11 5.84 -4.46 -12.03
CA ALA A 11 7.27 -4.62 -12.36
C ALA A 11 7.51 -5.72 -13.40
N THR A 12 6.67 -6.76 -13.41
CA THR A 12 6.73 -7.82 -14.41
C THR A 12 6.29 -7.32 -15.78
N TYR A 13 5.22 -6.52 -15.85
CA TYR A 13 4.78 -5.87 -17.09
C TYR A 13 5.83 -4.92 -17.66
N GLU A 14 6.48 -4.09 -16.82
CA GLU A 14 7.58 -3.23 -17.27
C GLU A 14 8.79 -4.01 -17.80
N ARG A 15 9.15 -5.10 -17.12
CA ARG A 15 10.25 -5.97 -17.57
C ARG A 15 9.94 -6.60 -18.93
N LYS A 16 8.72 -7.12 -19.13
CA LYS A 16 8.28 -7.66 -20.41
C LYS A 16 8.32 -6.61 -21.52
N ALA A 17 7.85 -5.39 -21.24
CA ALA A 17 7.93 -4.28 -22.20
C ALA A 17 9.39 -3.97 -22.59
N ARG A 18 10.30 -3.97 -21.60
CA ARG A 18 11.73 -3.76 -21.85
C ARG A 18 12.35 -4.89 -22.66
N GLU A 19 12.01 -6.13 -22.35
CA GLU A 19 12.47 -7.31 -23.11
C GLU A 19 12.00 -7.24 -24.56
N LEU A 20 10.73 -6.89 -24.81
CA LEU A 20 10.21 -6.68 -26.16
C LEU A 20 10.99 -5.60 -26.91
N LEU A 21 11.21 -4.44 -26.31
CA LEU A 21 11.99 -3.37 -26.96
C LEU A 21 13.45 -3.76 -27.21
N ASN A 22 14.04 -4.60 -26.36
CA ASN A 22 15.39 -5.12 -26.59
C ASN A 22 15.47 -6.08 -27.80
N THR A 23 14.34 -6.60 -28.28
CA THR A 23 14.32 -7.42 -29.51
C THR A 23 14.38 -6.59 -30.79
N LEU A 24 14.20 -5.26 -30.68
CA LEU A 24 14.26 -4.36 -31.83
C LEU A 24 15.66 -4.36 -32.45
N ASN A 25 15.71 -4.58 -33.76
CA ASN A 25 16.93 -4.52 -34.55
C ASN A 25 16.76 -3.45 -35.65
N PRO A 26 17.78 -2.62 -35.94
CA PRO A 26 17.76 -1.65 -37.04
C PRO A 26 17.40 -2.24 -38.41
N THR A 27 17.67 -3.53 -38.65
CA THR A 27 17.34 -4.22 -39.91
C THR A 27 15.95 -4.84 -39.95
N MET A 28 15.15 -4.67 -38.89
CA MET A 28 13.82 -5.25 -38.77
C MET A 28 12.81 -4.51 -39.68
N PRO A 29 11.86 -5.22 -40.33
CA PRO A 29 10.78 -4.60 -41.08
C PRO A 29 9.94 -3.66 -40.22
N TRP A 30 9.46 -2.56 -40.82
CA TRP A 30 8.72 -1.53 -40.11
C TRP A 30 7.46 -2.08 -39.41
N GLU A 31 6.72 -2.99 -40.04
CA GLU A 31 5.49 -3.57 -39.47
C GLU A 31 5.78 -4.37 -38.21
N GLN A 32 6.84 -5.18 -38.23
CA GLN A 32 7.25 -5.98 -37.09
C GLN A 32 7.77 -5.11 -35.95
N ARG A 33 8.51 -4.05 -36.28
CA ARG A 33 8.95 -3.05 -35.31
C ARG A 33 7.76 -2.31 -34.68
N PHE A 34 6.78 -1.91 -35.48
CA PHE A 34 5.57 -1.25 -35.01
C PHE A 34 4.78 -2.15 -34.05
N GLN A 35 4.59 -3.43 -34.38
CA GLN A 35 3.92 -4.40 -33.50
C GLN A 35 4.62 -4.56 -32.15
N ILE A 36 5.96 -4.63 -32.14
CA ILE A 36 6.74 -4.75 -30.91
C ILE A 36 6.64 -3.48 -30.06
N GLU A 37 6.71 -2.31 -30.70
CA GLU A 37 6.59 -1.01 -30.02
C GLU A 37 5.18 -0.82 -29.43
N ASP A 38 4.14 -1.17 -30.17
CA ASP A 38 2.73 -1.12 -29.72
C ASP A 38 2.48 -2.05 -28.52
N GLN A 39 2.91 -3.31 -28.62
CA GLN A 39 2.79 -4.28 -27.54
C GLN A 39 3.61 -3.90 -26.30
N ALA A 40 4.77 -3.28 -26.48
CA ALA A 40 5.56 -2.76 -25.36
C ALA A 40 4.89 -1.56 -24.68
N GLU A 41 4.19 -0.72 -25.44
CA GLU A 41 3.44 0.41 -24.87
C GLU A 41 2.20 -0.06 -24.10
N GLU A 42 1.47 -1.05 -24.62
CA GLU A 42 0.33 -1.68 -23.91
C GLU A 42 0.77 -2.22 -22.54
N LEU A 43 1.87 -2.98 -22.49
CA LEU A 43 2.41 -3.49 -21.22
C LEU A 43 2.83 -2.38 -20.26
N ARG A 44 3.34 -1.25 -20.76
CA ARG A 44 3.68 -0.09 -19.93
C ARG A 44 2.44 0.65 -19.43
N GLU A 45 1.38 0.72 -20.22
CA GLU A 45 0.10 1.27 -19.82
C GLU A 45 -0.54 0.41 -18.72
N ASP A 46 -0.54 -0.90 -18.86
CA ASP A 46 -0.99 -1.84 -17.83
C ASP A 46 -0.20 -1.64 -16.52
N ALA A 47 1.13 -1.58 -16.59
CA ALA A 47 1.96 -1.33 -15.42
C ALA A 47 1.66 0.01 -14.73
N ARG A 48 1.38 1.06 -15.51
CA ARG A 48 0.98 2.38 -15.00
C ARG A 48 -0.40 2.33 -14.36
N SER A 49 -1.39 1.73 -15.02
CA SER A 49 -2.76 1.58 -14.52
C SER A 49 -2.78 0.84 -13.18
N ILE A 50 -2.00 -0.24 -13.06
CA ILE A 50 -1.83 -0.98 -11.81
C ILE A 50 -1.24 -0.09 -10.71
N ARG A 51 -0.17 0.65 -11.01
CA ARG A 51 0.46 1.61 -10.07
C ARG A 51 -0.52 2.67 -9.58
N THR A 52 -1.19 3.35 -10.50
CA THR A 52 -2.15 4.41 -10.19
C THR A 52 -3.29 3.90 -9.32
N ARG A 53 -3.81 2.68 -9.56
CA ARG A 53 -4.85 2.09 -8.71
C ARG A 53 -4.36 1.83 -7.28
N VAL A 54 -3.13 1.36 -7.12
CA VAL A 54 -2.53 1.13 -5.79
C VAL A 54 -2.28 2.46 -5.08
N GLU A 55 -1.69 3.44 -5.77
CA GLU A 55 -1.44 4.78 -5.23
C GLU A 55 -2.74 5.46 -4.80
N ASN A 56 -3.77 5.45 -5.64
CA ASN A 56 -5.09 5.99 -5.31
C ASN A 56 -5.73 5.30 -4.11
N SER A 57 -5.47 4.00 -3.91
CA SER A 57 -6.01 3.26 -2.77
C SER A 57 -5.30 3.61 -1.45
N VAL A 58 -3.97 3.80 -1.50
CA VAL A 58 -3.17 4.26 -0.34
C VAL A 58 -3.46 5.72 -0.01
N GLU A 59 -3.60 6.57 -1.02
CA GLU A 59 -4.05 7.95 -0.86
C GLU A 59 -5.47 8.00 -0.30
N HIS A 60 -6.36 7.09 -0.69
CA HIS A 60 -7.69 7.00 -0.09
C HIS A 60 -7.61 6.72 1.41
N ILE A 61 -6.77 5.79 1.87
CA ILE A 61 -6.59 5.52 3.31
C ILE A 61 -6.10 6.80 4.04
N ARG A 62 -5.10 7.47 3.46
CA ARG A 62 -4.47 8.66 4.06
C ARG A 62 -5.38 9.88 4.06
N ASN A 63 -6.13 10.10 3.00
CA ASN A 63 -6.99 11.28 2.86
C ASN A 63 -8.36 11.07 3.52
N TYR A 64 -8.88 9.84 3.51
CA TYR A 64 -10.22 9.54 4.03
C TYR A 64 -10.23 9.21 5.53
N TYR A 65 -9.30 8.37 6.00
CA TYR A 65 -9.17 8.07 7.43
C TYR A 65 -8.21 9.01 8.16
N GLY A 66 -7.50 9.84 7.39
CA GLY A 66 -6.42 10.65 7.92
C GLY A 66 -5.20 9.84 8.34
N LEU A 67 -5.14 8.51 8.31
CA LEU A 67 -4.04 7.79 8.96
C LEU A 67 -2.72 7.86 8.15
N ASN A 68 -1.64 8.42 8.73
CA ASN A 68 -0.30 8.36 8.12
C ASN A 68 0.36 7.00 8.38
N LEU A 69 -0.17 5.98 7.72
CA LEU A 69 0.31 4.62 7.81
C LEU A 69 1.59 4.45 6.98
N ARG A 70 2.55 3.74 7.56
CA ARG A 70 3.82 3.36 6.93
C ARG A 70 4.15 1.91 7.22
N VAL A 71 4.79 1.25 6.27
CA VAL A 71 5.38 -0.08 6.52
C VAL A 71 6.39 0.04 7.65
N GLY A 72 6.39 -0.94 8.55
CA GLY A 72 7.20 -0.95 9.76
C GLY A 72 6.54 -0.30 10.98
N LEU A 73 5.37 0.35 10.82
CA LEU A 73 4.64 0.92 11.94
C LEU A 73 4.08 -0.18 12.84
N GLU A 74 4.35 -0.07 14.15
CA GLU A 74 3.77 -0.94 15.16
C GLU A 74 2.31 -0.59 15.37
N VAL A 75 1.48 -1.61 15.51
CA VAL A 75 0.01 -1.51 15.61
C VAL A 75 -0.50 -2.63 16.49
N LYS A 76 -1.76 -2.54 16.92
CA LYS A 76 -2.51 -3.72 17.37
C LYS A 76 -3.70 -3.97 16.46
N HIS A 77 -4.02 -5.23 16.25
CA HIS A 77 -5.25 -5.67 15.62
C HIS A 77 -5.92 -6.69 16.53
N GLU A 78 -7.19 -6.49 16.88
CA GLU A 78 -7.93 -7.33 17.84
C GLU A 78 -7.19 -7.47 19.19
N GLY A 79 -6.54 -6.39 19.64
CA GLY A 79 -5.75 -6.37 20.88
C GLY A 79 -4.40 -7.10 20.81
N ARG A 80 -4.06 -7.73 19.69
CA ARG A 80 -2.77 -8.41 19.45
C ARG A 80 -1.77 -7.45 18.84
N ALA A 81 -0.56 -7.41 19.38
CA ALA A 81 0.52 -6.60 18.84
C ALA A 81 0.99 -7.13 17.48
N GLY A 82 1.40 -6.21 16.61
CA GLY A 82 1.97 -6.53 15.31
C GLY A 82 2.55 -5.31 14.62
N ARG A 83 2.87 -5.49 13.34
CA ARG A 83 3.51 -4.46 12.52
C ARG A 83 2.94 -4.44 11.11
N ILE A 84 2.73 -3.25 10.57
CA ILE A 84 2.32 -3.08 9.18
C ILE A 84 3.46 -3.57 8.28
N VAL A 85 3.21 -4.60 7.49
CA VAL A 85 4.16 -5.14 6.50
C VAL A 85 3.83 -4.72 5.08
N GLY A 86 2.65 -4.15 4.85
CA GLY A 86 2.26 -3.64 3.55
C GLY A 86 0.86 -3.06 3.53
N PHE A 87 0.42 -2.72 2.34
CA PHE A 87 -0.95 -2.33 2.04
C PHE A 87 -1.53 -3.35 1.07
N ALA A 88 -2.83 -3.39 0.88
CA ALA A 88 -3.52 -4.24 -0.08
C ALA A 88 -4.75 -3.49 -0.60
N GLY A 89 -4.55 -2.60 -1.57
CA GLY A 89 -5.59 -1.64 -1.96
C GLY A 89 -5.91 -0.71 -0.79
N GLN A 90 -7.17 -0.72 -0.33
CA GLN A 90 -7.66 0.10 0.79
C GLN A 90 -7.44 -0.56 2.17
N TYR A 91 -6.77 -1.71 2.21
CA TYR A 91 -6.52 -2.47 3.43
C TYR A 91 -5.05 -2.39 3.84
N VAL A 92 -4.78 -2.65 5.12
CA VAL A 92 -3.44 -2.80 5.68
C VAL A 92 -3.12 -4.28 5.85
N ALA A 93 -1.89 -4.65 5.53
CA ALA A 93 -1.35 -5.97 5.83
C ALA A 93 -0.53 -5.86 7.12
N VAL A 94 -0.93 -6.59 8.16
CA VAL A 94 -0.31 -6.59 9.48
C VAL A 94 0.27 -7.97 9.77
N HIS A 95 1.54 -8.02 10.13
CA HIS A 95 2.16 -9.22 10.68
C HIS A 95 2.00 -9.19 12.20
N LEU A 96 1.21 -10.12 12.74
CA LEU A 96 0.98 -10.23 14.16
C LEU A 96 2.12 -10.97 14.84
N ASP A 97 2.46 -10.56 16.05
CA ASP A 97 3.52 -11.20 16.81
C ASP A 97 3.10 -12.64 17.15
N GLY A 98 3.97 -13.59 16.79
CA GLY A 98 3.75 -15.01 16.98
C GLY A 98 3.04 -15.74 15.84
N ASP A 99 2.57 -15.02 14.81
CA ASP A 99 1.98 -15.64 13.62
C ASP A 99 3.05 -15.86 12.53
N GLU A 100 2.89 -16.92 11.73
CA GLU A 100 3.77 -17.20 10.58
C GLU A 100 3.38 -16.40 9.32
N THR A 101 2.17 -15.85 9.30
CA THR A 101 1.61 -15.13 8.14
C THR A 101 1.03 -13.79 8.54
N TYR A 102 0.87 -12.90 7.56
CA TYR A 102 0.24 -11.60 7.77
C TYR A 102 -1.27 -11.68 7.54
N VAL A 103 -2.00 -10.82 8.24
CA VAL A 103 -3.45 -10.64 8.08
C VAL A 103 -3.69 -9.37 7.27
N VAL A 104 -4.69 -9.39 6.38
CA VAL A 104 -5.15 -8.20 5.66
C VAL A 104 -6.43 -7.70 6.32
N CYS A 105 -6.39 -6.50 6.88
CA CYS A 105 -7.49 -5.91 7.64
C CYS A 105 -7.75 -4.46 7.23
N HIS A 106 -8.93 -3.96 7.58
CA HIS A 106 -9.30 -2.58 7.29
C HIS A 106 -8.56 -1.63 8.25
N ALA A 107 -8.10 -0.48 7.76
CA ALA A 107 -7.28 0.46 8.56
C ALA A 107 -8.00 1.01 9.81
N THR A 108 -9.31 0.83 9.93
CA THR A 108 -10.11 1.30 11.08
C THR A 108 -10.84 0.20 11.82
N ALA A 109 -10.78 -1.05 11.34
CA ALA A 109 -11.50 -2.15 11.97
C ALA A 109 -10.60 -2.82 13.00
N GLU A 110 -10.95 -2.68 14.27
CA GLU A 110 -10.26 -3.37 15.38
C GLU A 110 -8.74 -3.07 15.46
N MET A 111 -8.34 -1.92 14.88
CA MET A 111 -6.97 -1.44 14.84
C MET A 111 -6.73 -0.44 15.97
N GLU A 112 -5.58 -0.55 16.63
CA GLU A 112 -5.03 0.48 17.52
C GLU A 112 -3.68 0.95 16.99
N TYR A 113 -3.50 2.25 16.89
CA TYR A 113 -2.26 2.88 16.46
C TYR A 113 -1.53 3.54 17.64
N PRO A 114 -0.19 3.55 17.63
CA PRO A 114 0.60 4.19 18.67
C PRO A 114 0.36 5.70 18.67
N GLU A 115 0.62 6.30 19.82
CA GLU A 115 0.50 7.74 20.03
C GLU A 115 1.36 8.53 19.03
N GLY A 116 0.84 9.66 18.56
CA GLY A 116 1.56 10.53 17.62
C GLY A 116 1.59 10.04 16.17
N VAL A 117 0.87 8.96 15.82
CA VAL A 117 0.60 8.62 14.41
C VAL A 117 -0.21 9.76 13.80
N GLN A 118 0.48 10.61 13.05
CA GLN A 118 -0.08 11.84 12.54
C GLN A 118 -1.17 11.56 11.51
N VAL A 119 -2.17 12.42 11.54
CA VAL A 119 -3.39 12.25 10.78
C VAL A 119 -3.35 13.18 9.56
N GLY A 120 -3.02 12.70 8.35
CA GLY A 120 -3.25 13.39 7.08
C GLY A 120 -2.78 14.86 7.05
N PRO A 121 -3.41 15.73 6.25
CA PRO A 121 -3.25 17.18 6.41
C PRO A 121 -3.98 17.75 7.64
N GLY A 122 -4.59 16.91 8.49
CA GLY A 122 -5.22 17.29 9.75
C GLY A 122 -6.00 16.11 10.38
N PRO A 123 -6.18 16.08 11.71
CA PRO A 123 -6.97 15.07 12.39
C PRO A 123 -8.44 15.21 12.01
N ASP A 124 -8.92 14.33 11.14
CA ASP A 124 -10.36 14.10 11.08
C ASP A 124 -10.76 13.47 12.42
N GLU A 125 -11.42 14.26 13.28
CA GLU A 125 -11.78 13.92 14.65
C GLU A 125 -12.54 12.58 14.75
N ARG A 126 -13.21 12.17 13.66
CA ARG A 126 -13.93 10.90 13.57
C ARG A 126 -13.04 9.67 13.82
N PHE A 127 -11.73 9.77 13.57
CA PHE A 127 -10.78 8.65 13.70
C PHE A 127 -9.82 8.80 14.87
N ALA A 128 -9.96 9.86 15.69
CA ALA A 128 -9.11 10.10 16.86
C ALA A 128 -9.15 8.93 17.86
N HIS A 129 -10.26 8.18 17.92
CA HIS A 129 -10.42 7.01 18.79
C HIS A 129 -9.54 5.80 18.41
N LEU A 130 -8.96 5.79 17.20
CA LEU A 130 -8.07 4.71 16.74
C LEU A 130 -6.61 4.92 17.19
N VAL A 131 -6.24 6.15 17.53
CA VAL A 131 -4.91 6.48 18.05
C VAL A 131 -4.97 6.38 19.56
N GLN A 132 -4.02 5.66 20.18
CA GLN A 132 -3.94 5.62 21.64
C GLN A 132 -3.76 7.04 22.17
N VAL A 133 -4.76 7.50 22.93
CA VAL A 133 -4.69 8.74 23.72
C VAL A 133 -3.92 8.41 24.99
N PRO A 134 -3.01 9.27 25.46
CA PRO A 134 -2.31 9.03 26.72
C PRO A 134 -3.35 8.80 27.82
N ALA A 135 -3.13 7.75 28.61
CA ALA A 135 -3.83 7.58 29.87
C ALA A 135 -3.43 8.77 30.77
N ALA A 136 -4.16 9.88 30.66
CA ALA A 136 -4.03 10.98 31.59
C ALA A 136 -4.17 10.41 33.00
N ASP A 137 -3.14 10.66 33.80
CA ASP A 137 -2.98 10.28 35.19
C ASP A 137 -4.31 10.25 35.95
N ARG A 138 -4.88 9.05 36.12
CA ARG A 138 -5.85 8.79 37.19
C ARG A 138 -5.10 8.58 38.50
N ASN A 139 -4.30 9.55 38.92
CA ASN A 139 -3.59 9.55 40.20
C ASN A 139 -3.38 10.99 40.74
N ASN A 140 -4.48 11.68 41.03
CA ASN A 140 -4.62 12.78 42.02
C ASN A 140 -6.02 13.39 41.78
N GLU A 141 -6.93 13.56 42.73
CA GLU A 141 -6.83 13.78 44.17
C GLU A 141 -7.89 12.98 44.94
N LYS A 142 -7.52 12.63 46.17
CA LYS A 142 -8.43 12.27 47.26
C LYS A 142 -9.17 13.49 47.78
#